data_AF-A0A7V3U4F1-F1
#
_entry.id   AF-A0A7V3U4F1-F1
#
_cell.length_a   1.000
_cell.length_b   1.000
_cell.length_c   1.000
_cell.angle_alpha   90.00
_cell.angle_beta   90.00
_cell.angle_gamma   90.00
#
_symmetry.space_group_name_H-M   'P 1'
#
loop_
_entity.id
_entity.type
_entity.pdbx_description
1 polymer ?
#
loop_
_entity_poly.entity_id
_entity_poly.type
_entity_poly.pdbx_seq_one_letter_code
_entity_poly.pdbx_strand_id
1 'polypeptide(L)'
;MADEEEVEDEGPKKKSKMPLIIGLVLALAGGGGGFYAVQSGMLFGSHEEAAADSHAEAEPMPDVVFVPVDPLIINLGGRSRNQFLRFRASLEVGGAYEAEVTAL
;
A
#
# COMPACT_ATOMS: atom_id res chain seq x y z
N MET A 1 43.28 10.14 72.03
CA MET A 1 43.47 10.17 70.58
C MET A 1 42.27 9.46 70.00
N ALA A 2 41.36 10.23 69.41
CA ALA A 2 40.18 9.69 68.74
C ALA A 2 40.56 9.50 67.27
N ASP A 3 40.46 8.27 66.79
CA ASP A 3 40.47 7.92 65.38
C ASP A 3 39.21 8.52 64.74
N GLU A 4 39.40 9.46 63.81
CA GLU A 4 38.32 9.94 62.94
C GLU A 4 38.17 8.93 61.80
N GLU A 5 37.12 8.10 61.87
CA GLU A 5 36.63 7.38 60.70
C GLU A 5 36.06 8.39 59.70
N GLU A 6 36.79 8.60 58.61
CA GLU A 6 36.37 9.37 57.45
C GLU A 6 35.27 8.58 56.71
N VAL A 7 34.03 9.00 56.90
CA VAL A 7 32.87 8.45 56.17
C VAL A 7 32.88 9.04 54.76
N GLU A 8 33.29 8.24 53.77
CA GLU A 8 33.16 8.58 52.36
C GLU A 8 31.67 8.64 51.95
N ASP A 9 31.20 9.86 51.68
CA ASP A 9 29.88 10.15 51.13
C ASP A 9 29.86 9.84 49.62
N GLU A 10 29.52 8.59 49.25
CA GLU A 10 29.19 8.25 47.85
C GLU A 10 27.81 8.85 47.48
N GLY A 11 27.81 10.12 47.11
CA GLY A 11 26.65 10.77 46.48
C GLY A 11 26.14 10.01 45.24
N PRO A 12 24.85 10.13 44.90
CA PRO A 12 24.20 9.29 43.90
C PRO A 12 24.85 9.41 42.50
N LYS A 13 25.41 8.30 42.00
CA LYS A 13 26.09 8.23 40.70
C LYS A 13 25.14 8.67 39.57
N LYS A 14 25.57 9.70 38.83
CA LYS A 14 24.84 10.31 37.71
C LYS A 14 24.43 9.21 36.71
N LYS A 15 23.13 9.10 36.39
CA LYS A 15 22.63 8.15 35.38
C LYS A 15 23.38 8.39 34.07
N SER A 16 24.14 7.38 33.64
CA SER A 16 24.96 7.47 32.45
C SER A 16 24.08 7.65 31.21
N LYS A 17 24.46 8.58 30.33
CA LYS A 17 23.84 8.75 29.01
C LYS A 17 24.37 7.77 27.97
N MET A 18 25.37 6.95 28.34
CA MET A 18 25.94 5.90 27.48
C MET A 18 24.89 5.02 26.81
N PRO A 19 23.88 4.44 27.49
CA PRO A 19 22.87 3.62 26.83
C PRO A 19 22.05 4.40 25.80
N LEU A 20 21.80 5.69 26.01
CA LEU A 20 21.06 6.53 25.07
C LEU A 20 21.90 6.83 23.81
N ILE A 21 23.19 7.10 23.98
CA ILE A 21 24.11 7.33 22.86
C ILE A 21 24.30 6.05 22.04
N ILE A 22 24.49 4.91 22.72
CA ILE A 22 24.60 3.60 22.07
C ILE A 22 23.31 3.27 21.30
N GLY A 23 22.15 3.50 21.90
CA GLY A 23 20.86 3.32 21.25
C GLY A 23 20.69 4.21 20.00
N LEU A 24 21.12 5.48 20.08
CA LEU A 24 21.06 6.40 18.95
C LEU A 24 21.97 5.95 17.80
N VAL A 25 23.20 5.53 18.10
CA VAL A 25 24.14 5.05 17.08
C VAL A 25 23.62 3.76 16.43
N LEU A 26 23.09 2.82 17.21
CA LEU A 26 22.50 1.59 16.69
C LEU A 26 21.26 1.87 15.85
N ALA A 27 20.43 2.85 16.23
CA ALA A 27 19.25 3.25 15.45
C ALA A 27 19.65 3.86 14.11
N LEU A 28 20.67 4.71 14.06
CA LEU A 28 21.17 5.31 12.82
C LEU A 28 21.85 4.27 11.92
N ALA A 29 22.69 3.41 12.48
CA ALA A 29 23.35 2.35 11.73
C ALA A 29 22.37 1.30 11.22
N GLY A 30 21.43 0.85 12.06
CA GLY A 30 20.38 -0.10 11.69
C GLY A 30 19.38 0.49 10.70
N GLY A 31 18.96 1.74 10.90
CA GLY A 31 18.04 2.43 10.01
C GLY A 31 18.68 2.74 8.65
N GLY A 32 19.87 3.34 8.64
CA GLY A 32 20.59 3.67 7.40
C GLY A 32 21.09 2.42 6.66
N GLY A 33 21.68 1.47 7.38
CA GLY A 33 22.16 0.20 6.81
C GLY A 33 21.02 -0.69 6.32
N GLY A 34 19.93 -0.79 7.08
CA GLY A 34 18.73 -1.53 6.68
C GLY A 34 18.07 -0.91 5.43
N PHE A 35 17.90 0.41 5.41
CA PHE A 35 17.40 1.12 4.23
C PHE A 35 18.29 0.88 2.99
N TYR A 36 19.61 1.04 3.13
CA TYR A 36 20.54 0.82 2.02
C TYR A 36 20.51 -0.63 1.53
N ALA A 37 20.47 -1.62 2.43
CA ALA A 37 20.42 -3.03 2.05
C ALA A 37 19.15 -3.40 1.28
N VAL A 38 18.02 -2.75 1.57
CA VAL A 38 16.77 -2.92 0.80
C VAL A 38 16.82 -2.14 -0.52
N GLN A 39 17.19 -0.85 -0.48
CA GLN A 39 17.26 0.02 -1.66
C GLN A 39 18.22 -0.50 -2.72
N SER A 40 19.38 -1.04 -2.31
CA SER A 40 20.38 -1.61 -3.21
C SER A 40 19.99 -2.99 -3.76
N GLY A 41 18.90 -3.58 -3.28
CA GLY A 41 18.49 -4.94 -3.64
C GLY A 41 19.36 -6.04 -3.00
N MET A 42 20.23 -5.72 -2.05
CA MET A 42 21.10 -6.71 -1.39
C MET A 42 20.31 -7.72 -0.54
N LEU A 43 19.23 -7.29 0.12
CA LEU A 43 18.47 -8.15 1.04
C LEU A 43 17.32 -8.91 0.36
N PHE A 44 16.67 -8.31 -0.66
CA PHE A 44 15.45 -8.84 -1.27
C PHE A 44 15.55 -8.98 -2.80
N GLY A 45 16.75 -8.81 -3.37
CA GLY A 45 16.94 -8.64 -4.82
C GLY A 45 16.52 -7.25 -5.26
N SER A 46 17.02 -6.79 -6.41
CA SER A 46 16.25 -5.80 -7.17
C SER A 46 14.93 -6.49 -7.46
N HIS A 47 13.81 -5.92 -7.00
CA HIS A 47 12.55 -6.25 -7.65
C HIS A 47 12.85 -5.99 -9.13
N GLU A 48 12.77 -7.03 -9.96
CA GLU A 48 12.42 -6.80 -11.35
C GLU A 48 11.04 -6.15 -11.27
N GLU A 49 10.99 -4.85 -10.96
CA GLU A 49 10.18 -4.01 -11.79
C GLU A 49 10.67 -4.38 -13.19
N ALA A 50 9.92 -5.24 -13.87
CA ALA A 50 9.67 -4.92 -15.24
C ALA A 50 9.18 -3.45 -15.20
N ALA A 51 9.99 -2.39 -15.28
CA ALA A 51 11.02 -2.14 -16.28
C ALA A 51 10.88 -3.03 -17.51
N ALA A 52 9.62 -3.19 -17.94
CA ALA A 52 9.28 -3.12 -19.33
C ALA A 52 9.71 -1.72 -19.83
N ASP A 53 11.02 -1.51 -19.87
CA ASP A 53 11.68 -0.54 -20.73
C ASP A 53 11.91 -1.20 -22.11
N SER A 54 11.11 -2.22 -22.42
CA SER A 54 10.59 -2.36 -23.75
C SER A 54 9.46 -1.34 -23.89
N HIS A 55 9.76 -0.22 -24.55
CA HIS A 55 8.83 0.38 -25.49
C HIS A 55 8.46 -0.68 -26.56
N ALA A 56 7.88 -1.79 -26.14
CA ALA A 56 7.08 -2.63 -27.01
C ALA A 56 5.92 -1.73 -27.38
N GLU A 57 5.83 -1.41 -28.67
CA GLU A 57 4.70 -0.71 -29.24
C GLU A 57 3.45 -1.45 -28.76
N ALA A 58 2.75 -0.84 -27.79
CA ALA A 58 1.57 -1.46 -27.23
C ALA A 58 0.58 -1.64 -28.37
N GLU A 59 0.08 -2.87 -28.53
CA GLU A 59 -0.99 -3.13 -29.48
C GLU A 59 -2.11 -2.08 -29.26
N PRO A 60 -2.61 -1.45 -30.33
CA PRO A 60 -3.63 -0.42 -30.19
C PRO A 60 -4.81 -1.00 -29.42
N MET A 61 -5.23 -0.31 -28.36
CA MET A 61 -6.40 -0.73 -27.59
C MET A 61 -7.61 -0.84 -28.52
N PRO A 62 -8.48 -1.85 -28.33
CA PRO A 62 -9.69 -1.96 -29.12
C PRO A 62 -10.56 -0.72 -28.88
N ASP A 63 -11.12 -0.17 -29.96
CA ASP A 63 -12.05 0.95 -29.92
C ASP A 63 -13.40 0.48 -29.38
N VAL A 64 -13.57 0.57 -28.05
CA VAL A 64 -14.78 0.16 -27.34
C VAL A 64 -15.40 1.33 -26.57
N VAL A 65 -16.72 1.36 -26.54
CA VAL A 65 -17.54 2.33 -25.81
C VAL A 65 -18.52 1.57 -24.91
N PHE A 66 -18.87 2.15 -23.76
CA PHE A 66 -19.81 1.56 -22.81
C PHE A 66 -21.14 2.30 -22.84
N VAL A 67 -22.14 1.71 -23.51
CA VAL A 67 -23.49 2.28 -23.60
C VAL A 67 -24.29 1.86 -22.35
N PRO A 68 -24.83 2.79 -21.55
CA PRO A 68 -25.59 2.45 -20.35
C PRO A 68 -26.92 1.77 -20.69
N VAL A 69 -27.28 0.75 -19.92
CA VAL A 69 -28.63 0.15 -19.96
C VAL A 69 -29.50 0.81 -18.90
N ASP A 70 -30.74 1.12 -19.26
CA ASP A 70 -31.71 1.69 -18.33
C ASP A 70 -31.87 0.80 -17.09
N PRO A 71 -31.82 1.37 -15.87
CA PRO A 71 -31.91 0.59 -14.65
C PRO A 71 -33.23 -0.20 -14.55
N LEU A 72 -33.12 -1.52 -14.33
CA LEU A 72 -34.27 -2.41 -14.22
C LEU A 72 -34.59 -2.71 -12.75
N ILE A 73 -35.88 -2.78 -12.41
CA ILE A 73 -36.37 -3.26 -11.12
C ILE A 73 -37.12 -4.56 -11.33
N ILE A 74 -36.60 -5.66 -10.80
CA ILE A 74 -37.13 -7.02 -11.01
C ILE A 74 -37.69 -7.56 -9.69
N ASN A 75 -38.89 -8.13 -9.70
CA ASN A 75 -39.48 -8.80 -8.54
C ASN A 75 -38.99 -10.26 -8.46
N LEU A 76 -38.35 -10.63 -7.35
CA LEU A 76 -37.69 -11.93 -7.17
C LEU A 76 -38.61 -13.01 -6.57
N GLY A 77 -39.84 -13.16 -7.08
CA GLY A 77 -40.93 -13.91 -6.44
C GLY A 77 -40.65 -15.33 -5.89
N GLY A 78 -41.61 -15.85 -5.10
CA GLY A 78 -41.75 -17.28 -4.77
C GLY A 78 -41.22 -17.73 -3.41
N ARG A 79 -40.13 -17.15 -2.89
CA ARG A 79 -39.61 -17.48 -1.54
C ARG A 79 -39.37 -16.28 -0.64
N SER A 80 -39.23 -15.09 -1.21
CA SER A 80 -39.06 -13.87 -0.44
C SER A 80 -40.17 -12.89 -0.76
N ARG A 81 -41.10 -12.74 0.18
CA ARG A 81 -42.15 -11.72 0.06
C ARG A 81 -41.46 -10.35 0.07
N ASN A 82 -41.71 -9.55 -0.97
CA ASN A 82 -41.27 -8.15 -1.11
C ASN A 82 -39.77 -7.94 -1.42
N GLN A 83 -39.10 -8.85 -2.13
CA GLN A 83 -37.75 -8.59 -2.64
C GLN A 83 -37.76 -8.05 -4.07
N PHE A 84 -37.00 -6.98 -4.27
CA PHE A 84 -36.75 -6.36 -5.57
C PHE A 84 -35.25 -6.32 -5.84
N LEU A 85 -34.85 -6.71 -7.05
CA LEU A 85 -33.50 -6.52 -7.57
C LEU A 85 -33.47 -5.23 -8.38
N ARG A 86 -32.61 -4.29 -7.96
CA ARG A 86 -32.26 -3.13 -8.79
C ARG A 86 -31.01 -3.46 -9.58
N PHE A 87 -31.16 -3.65 -10.88
CA PHE A 87 -30.08 -4.01 -11.80
C PHE A 87 -29.61 -2.78 -12.58
N ARG A 88 -28.29 -2.63 -12.73
CA ARG A 88 -27.63 -1.63 -13.57
C ARG A 88 -26.50 -2.30 -14.34
N ALA A 89 -26.39 -1.98 -15.61
CA ALA A 89 -25.36 -2.52 -16.48
C ALA A 89 -25.01 -1.52 -17.58
N SER A 90 -23.92 -1.81 -18.27
CA SER A 90 -23.48 -1.12 -19.48
C SER A 90 -23.10 -2.18 -20.52
N LEU A 91 -23.37 -1.90 -21.78
CA LEU A 91 -22.98 -2.74 -22.92
C LEU A 91 -21.65 -2.23 -23.47
N GLU A 92 -20.66 -3.11 -23.52
CA GLU A 92 -19.42 -2.86 -24.24
C GLU A 92 -19.69 -3.09 -25.74
N VAL A 93 -19.48 -2.05 -26.54
CA VAL A 93 -19.73 -2.07 -27.99
C VAL A 93 -18.52 -1.50 -28.71
N GLY A 94 -18.23 -2.00 -29.91
CA GLY A 94 -17.26 -1.33 -30.77
C GLY A 94 -17.73 0.09 -31.09
N GLY A 95 -16.84 1.08 -31.05
CA GLY A 95 -17.20 2.50 -31.21
C GLY A 95 -18.04 2.80 -32.45
N ALA A 96 -17.79 2.08 -33.55
CA ALA A 96 -18.57 2.17 -34.79
C ALA A 96 -20.08 1.87 -34.64
N TYR A 97 -20.50 1.14 -33.60
CA TYR A 97 -21.88 0.70 -33.40
C TYR A 97 -22.61 1.46 -32.28
N GLU A 98 -21.97 2.43 -31.61
CA GLU A 98 -22.55 3.16 -30.49
C GLU A 98 -23.91 3.78 -30.83
N ALA A 99 -24.00 4.46 -31.99
CA ALA A 99 -25.22 5.14 -32.41
C ALA A 99 -26.37 4.19 -32.71
N GLU A 100 -26.08 3.00 -33.26
CA GLU A 100 -27.08 1.97 -33.51
C GLU A 100 -27.60 1.38 -32.20
N VAL A 101 -26.70 1.04 -31.27
CA VAL A 101 -27.05 0.42 -30.00
C VAL A 101 -27.78 1.41 -29.08
N THR A 102 -27.45 2.69 -29.12
CA THR A 102 -28.13 3.74 -28.34
C THR A 102 -29.54 4.02 -28.85
N ALA A 103 -29.86 3.68 -30.10
CA ALA A 103 -31.17 3.94 -30.71
C ALA A 103 -32.19 2.80 -30.52
N LEU A 104 -31.79 1.67 -29.92
CA LEU A 104 -32.64 0.51 -29.59
C LEU A 104 -33.41 0.71 -28.27
#